data_AF-A0A9D0XPB2-F1
#
_entry.id   AF-A0A9D0XPB2-F1
#
_cell.length_a   1.000
_cell.length_b   1.000
_cell.length_c   1.000
_cell.angle_alpha   90.00
_cell.angle_beta   90.00
_cell.angle_gamma   90.00
#
_symmetry.space_group_name_H-M   'P 1'
#
loop_
_entity.id
_entity.type
_entity.pdbx_description
1 polymer ?
#
loop_
_entity_poly.entity_id
_entity_poly.type
_entity_poly.pdbx_seq_one_letter_code
_entity_poly.pdbx_strand_id
1 'polypeptide(L)'
;MATARKREQSIRLEIVAHIPTAFRHCMHCERLMDAALGETVRQEMVEEYPAEFLEEFDRLLLWIDELTARWGSRLQVRVVDPQSPEGLWKSLRYRVRRYPTFIVEGRHRIVGWDKEALYRALDEAGAAE
;
A
#
# COMPACT_ATOMS: atom_id res chain seq x y z
N MET A 1 -21.47 -23.97 1.59
CA MET A 1 -21.91 -22.72 2.24
C MET A 1 -21.25 -21.55 1.53
N ALA A 2 -21.97 -20.97 0.57
CA ALA A 2 -21.49 -19.93 -0.32
C ALA A 2 -21.77 -18.56 0.32
N THR A 3 -20.76 -17.92 0.89
CA THR A 3 -20.83 -16.51 1.28
C THR A 3 -20.57 -15.64 0.07
N ALA A 4 -21.63 -15.42 -0.70
CA ALA A 4 -21.75 -14.28 -1.60
C ALA A 4 -21.74 -12.98 -0.75
N ARG A 5 -20.55 -12.51 -0.36
CA ARG A 5 -20.41 -11.16 0.20
C ARG A 5 -20.39 -10.16 -0.95
N LYS A 6 -21.57 -9.61 -1.22
CA LYS A 6 -21.84 -8.23 -1.62
C LYS A 6 -20.66 -7.51 -2.28
N ARG A 7 -20.80 -7.22 -3.58
CA ARG A 7 -20.00 -6.21 -4.30
C ARG A 7 -20.27 -4.83 -3.65
N GLU A 8 -19.71 -4.59 -2.48
CA GLU A 8 -19.46 -3.24 -1.97
C GLU A 8 -18.30 -2.72 -2.80
N GLN A 9 -18.60 -1.75 -3.66
CA GLN A 9 -17.66 -1.13 -4.59
C GLN A 9 -16.44 -0.66 -3.79
N SER A 10 -15.40 -1.46 -3.81
CA SER A 10 -14.18 -1.22 -3.06
C SER A 10 -13.14 -0.78 -4.05
N ILE A 11 -12.70 0.46 -3.91
CA ILE A 11 -11.63 1.03 -4.70
C ILE A 11 -10.36 0.27 -4.33
N ARG A 12 -9.75 -0.39 -5.31
CA ARG A 12 -8.50 -1.11 -5.14
C ARG A 12 -7.34 -0.13 -5.27
N LEU A 13 -6.63 0.06 -4.16
CA LEU A 13 -5.39 0.81 -4.11
C LEU A 13 -4.22 -0.16 -3.97
N GLU A 14 -3.37 -0.24 -4.98
CA GLU A 14 -2.19 -1.10 -4.96
C GLU A 14 -0.94 -0.25 -4.80
N ILE A 15 -0.12 -0.55 -3.79
CA ILE A 15 1.06 0.25 -3.45
C ILE A 15 2.30 -0.58 -3.75
N VAL A 16 3.08 -0.17 -4.73
CA VAL A 16 4.37 -0.76 -5.05
C VAL A 16 5.44 0.01 -4.28
N ALA A 17 5.97 -0.59 -3.23
CA ALA A 17 7.01 -0.01 -2.40
C ALA A 17 7.94 -1.12 -1.89
N HIS A 18 9.18 -0.76 -1.57
CA HIS A 18 10.10 -1.69 -0.92
C HIS A 18 9.59 -1.97 0.49
N ILE A 19 9.32 -3.24 0.76
CA ILE A 19 8.87 -3.69 2.09
C ILE A 19 10.06 -4.35 2.79
N PRO A 20 10.34 -4.03 4.06
CA PRO A 20 11.37 -4.74 4.82
C PRO A 20 11.07 -6.24 4.82
N THR A 21 12.13 -7.06 4.71
CA THR A 21 12.00 -8.53 4.59
C THR A 21 11.26 -9.13 5.79
N ALA A 22 11.43 -8.53 6.98
CA ALA A 22 10.69 -8.85 8.21
C ALA A 22 9.15 -8.79 8.04
N PHE A 23 8.64 -7.96 7.12
CA PHE A 23 7.20 -7.80 6.86
C PHE A 23 6.68 -8.67 5.71
N ARG A 24 7.54 -9.45 5.04
CA ARG A 24 7.12 -10.34 3.94
C ARG A 24 6.20 -11.48 4.40
N HIS A 25 6.14 -11.80 5.68
CA HIS A 25 5.18 -12.79 6.18
C HIS A 25 3.76 -12.24 6.42
N CYS A 26 3.57 -10.92 6.36
CA CYS A 26 2.27 -10.25 6.56
C CYS A 26 1.60 -9.78 5.25
N MET A 27 2.07 -10.25 4.08
CA MET A 27 1.71 -9.80 2.70
C MET A 27 0.23 -9.85 2.31
N HIS A 28 -0.70 -10.15 3.22
CA HIS A 28 -2.09 -10.38 2.87
C HIS A 28 -3.12 -9.88 3.91
N CYS A 29 -2.81 -8.87 4.71
CA CYS A 29 -3.76 -8.41 5.72
C CYS A 29 -3.68 -6.92 6.03
N GLU A 30 -4.87 -6.37 6.28
CA GLU A 30 -5.23 -5.34 7.28
C GLU A 30 -4.35 -5.24 8.55
N ARG A 31 -3.54 -6.27 8.84
CA ARG A 31 -2.63 -6.42 9.99
C ARG A 31 -1.22 -5.85 9.77
N LEU A 32 -0.89 -5.37 8.57
CA LEU A 32 0.39 -4.70 8.32
C LEU A 32 0.56 -3.47 9.23
N MET A 33 -0.55 -2.79 9.57
CA MET A 33 -0.57 -1.66 10.51
C MET A 33 -0.24 -2.11 11.94
N ASP A 34 -0.87 -3.19 12.42
CA ASP A 34 -0.68 -3.72 13.77
C ASP A 34 0.75 -4.28 13.98
N ALA A 35 1.27 -5.01 12.98
CA ALA A 35 2.63 -5.54 13.01
C ALA A 35 3.70 -4.44 12.91
N ALA A 36 3.42 -3.32 12.25
CA ALA A 36 4.36 -2.20 12.14
C ALA A 36 4.45 -1.34 13.41
N LEU A 37 3.41 -1.38 14.24
CA LEU A 37 3.37 -0.70 15.54
C LEU A 37 4.00 -1.54 16.67
N GLY A 38 4.43 -2.77 16.40
CA GLY A 38 5.12 -3.62 17.38
C GLY A 38 6.55 -3.17 17.64
N GLU A 39 6.83 -2.70 18.86
CA GLU A 39 8.14 -2.20 19.29
C GLU A 39 9.28 -3.22 19.03
N THR A 40 9.03 -4.51 19.22
CA THR A 40 9.99 -5.60 18.96
C THR A 40 10.38 -5.70 17.48
N VAL A 41 9.39 -5.66 16.58
CA VAL A 41 9.65 -5.72 15.13
C VAL A 41 10.41 -4.48 14.67
N ARG A 42 10.17 -3.33 15.31
CA ARG A 42 10.89 -2.09 15.03
C ARG A 42 12.35 -2.15 15.46
N GLN A 43 12.68 -2.81 16.57
CA GLN A 43 14.07 -3.00 16.99
C GLN A 43 14.83 -3.91 16.02
N GLU A 44 14.26 -5.05 15.65
CA GLU A 44 14.87 -5.98 14.67
C GLU A 44 15.06 -5.30 13.30
N MET A 45 14.13 -4.41 12.91
CA MET A 45 14.24 -3.62 11.69
C MET A 45 15.38 -2.60 11.70
N VAL A 46 15.64 -1.92 12.83
CA VAL A 46 16.72 -0.92 12.95
C VAL A 46 18.10 -1.55 12.85
N GLU A 47 18.24 -2.82 13.24
CA GLU A 47 19.49 -3.56 13.11
C GLU A 47 19.77 -3.97 11.66
N GLU A 48 18.73 -4.24 10.86
CA GLU A 48 18.88 -4.77 9.50
C GLU A 48 18.68 -3.73 8.37
N TYR A 49 18.00 -2.61 8.64
CA TYR A 49 17.72 -1.56 7.66
C TYR A 49 18.18 -0.17 8.14
N PRO A 50 18.67 0.69 7.24
CA PRO A 50 19.07 2.05 7.60
C PRO A 50 17.84 2.87 8.06
N ALA A 51 18.05 3.76 9.03
CA ALA A 51 16.98 4.55 9.65
C ALA A 51 16.14 5.34 8.63
N GLU A 52 16.77 5.90 7.60
CA GLU A 52 16.08 6.64 6.52
C GLU A 52 15.01 5.79 5.80
N PHE A 53 15.27 4.49 5.63
CA PHE A 53 14.33 3.57 5.00
C PHE A 53 13.13 3.28 5.90
N LEU A 54 13.38 3.15 7.21
CA LEU A 54 12.35 2.94 8.20
C LEU A 54 11.47 4.17 8.39
N GLU A 55 12.04 5.37 8.31
CA GLU A 55 11.29 6.63 8.32
C GLU A 55 10.37 6.74 7.09
N GLU A 56 10.86 6.40 5.89
CA GLU A 56 10.04 6.36 4.68
C GLU A 56 8.92 5.30 4.79
N PHE A 57 9.21 4.14 5.38
CA PHE A 57 8.21 3.10 5.60
C PHE A 57 7.15 3.51 6.63
N ASP A 58 7.55 4.12 7.74
CA ASP A 58 6.65 4.65 8.77
C ASP A 58 5.71 5.71 8.20
N ARG A 59 6.27 6.62 7.40
CA ARG A 59 5.51 7.64 6.67
C ARG A 59 4.48 7.02 5.72
N LEU A 60 4.83 5.89 5.07
CA LEU A 60 3.91 5.17 4.19
C LEU A 60 2.75 4.56 4.98
N LEU A 61 3.04 3.95 6.13
CA LEU A 61 2.04 3.33 6.99
C LEU A 61 1.07 4.34 7.57
N LEU A 62 1.59 5.46 8.09
CA LEU A 62 0.76 6.56 8.58
C LEU A 62 -0.17 7.06 7.47
N TRP A 63 0.33 7.15 6.24
CA TRP A 63 -0.49 7.58 5.12
C TRP A 63 -1.55 6.54 4.71
N ILE A 64 -1.22 5.25 4.78
CA ILE A 64 -2.21 4.17 4.59
C ILE A 64 -3.29 4.23 5.66
N ASP A 65 -2.94 4.50 6.92
CA ASP A 65 -3.89 4.67 8.01
C ASP A 65 -4.81 5.89 7.79
N GLU A 66 -4.25 7.03 7.37
CA GLU A 66 -5.07 8.20 6.98
C GLU A 66 -6.07 7.87 5.85
N LEU A 67 -5.63 7.08 4.87
CA LEU A 67 -6.45 6.65 3.74
C LEU A 67 -7.57 5.69 4.16
N THR A 68 -7.25 4.68 4.97
CA THR A 68 -8.25 3.73 5.47
C THR A 68 -9.20 4.39 6.47
N ALA A 69 -8.75 5.35 7.27
CA ALA A 69 -9.61 6.13 8.15
C ALA A 69 -10.59 7.02 7.36
N ARG A 70 -10.17 7.59 6.23
CA ARG A 70 -11.01 8.49 5.41
C ARG A 70 -11.99 7.73 4.52
N TRP A 71 -11.57 6.69 3.81
CA TRP A 71 -12.44 5.93 2.89
C TRP A 71 -13.06 4.68 3.52
N GLY A 72 -12.57 4.26 4.69
CA GLY A 72 -13.10 3.13 5.44
C GLY A 72 -13.07 1.83 4.65
N SER A 73 -14.11 1.02 4.83
CA SER A 73 -14.30 -0.28 4.17
C SER A 73 -14.43 -0.20 2.64
N ARG A 74 -14.51 1.01 2.07
CA ARG A 74 -14.58 1.24 0.61
C ARG A 74 -13.21 1.22 -0.05
N LEU A 75 -12.11 1.21 0.71
CA LEU A 75 -10.77 1.19 0.17
C LEU A 75 -10.09 -0.16 0.47
N GLN A 76 -9.74 -0.90 -0.57
CA GLN A 76 -8.90 -2.10 -0.44
C GLN A 76 -7.45 -1.74 -0.76
N VAL A 77 -6.64 -1.58 0.29
CA VAL A 77 -5.20 -1.32 0.17
C VAL A 77 -4.43 -2.63 0.05
N ARG A 78 -3.62 -2.77 -1.02
CA ARG A 78 -2.76 -3.93 -1.25
C ARG A 78 -1.33 -3.47 -1.50
N VAL A 79 -0.42 -3.79 -0.59
CA VAL A 79 1.01 -3.49 -0.77
C VAL A 79 1.66 -4.64 -1.55
N VAL A 80 2.43 -4.30 -2.58
CA VAL A 80 3.10 -5.26 -3.47
C VAL A 80 4.58 -4.95 -3.47
N ASP A 81 5.40 -5.92 -3.05
CA ASP A 81 6.84 -5.76 -3.04
C ASP A 81 7.41 -5.86 -4.48
N PRO A 82 8.26 -4.92 -4.92
CA PRO A 82 8.82 -4.91 -6.28
C PRO A 82 9.76 -6.09 -6.57
N GLN A 83 10.29 -6.78 -5.55
CA GLN A 83 11.10 -7.99 -5.73
C GLN A 83 10.24 -9.25 -5.91
N SER A 84 8.93 -9.18 -5.67
CA SER A 84 8.01 -10.27 -6.01
C SER A 84 7.77 -10.35 -7.53
N PRO A 85 7.47 -11.53 -8.10
CA PRO A 85 7.16 -11.65 -9.52
C PRO A 85 5.95 -10.79 -9.95
N GLU A 86 4.95 -10.63 -9.07
CA GLU A 86 3.83 -9.71 -9.30
C GLU A 86 4.30 -8.24 -9.33
N GLY A 87 5.12 -7.83 -8.37
CA GLY A 87 5.68 -6.49 -8.30
C GLY A 87 6.60 -6.16 -9.46
N LEU A 88 7.46 -7.09 -9.88
CA LEU A 88 8.34 -6.93 -11.04
C LEU A 88 7.53 -6.74 -12.34
N TRP A 89 6.49 -7.56 -12.53
CA TRP A 89 5.61 -7.43 -13.70
C TRP A 89 4.88 -6.09 -13.70
N LYS A 90 4.40 -5.62 -12.54
CA LYS A 90 3.76 -4.31 -12.40
C LYS A 90 4.75 -3.17 -12.60
N SER A 91 5.96 -3.25 -12.05
CA SER A 91 7.01 -2.25 -12.25
C SER A 91 7.36 -2.11 -13.72
N LEU A 92 7.40 -3.22 -14.46
CA LEU A 92 7.60 -3.21 -15.91
C LEU A 92 6.39 -2.64 -16.66
N ARG A 93 5.17 -3.12 -16.36
CA ARG A 93 3.92 -2.71 -17.02
C ARG A 93 3.60 -1.23 -16.82
N TYR A 94 3.74 -0.73 -15.59
CA TYR A 94 3.43 0.64 -15.22
C TYR A 94 4.66 1.57 -15.28
N ARG A 95 5.82 1.06 -15.70
CA ARG A 95 7.07 1.81 -15.84
C ARG A 95 7.45 2.55 -14.54
N VAL A 96 7.39 1.83 -13.43
CA VAL A 96 7.72 2.36 -12.10
C VAL A 96 9.21 2.68 -12.05
N ARG A 97 9.52 3.98 -11.98
CA ARG A 97 10.91 4.50 -11.91
C ARG A 97 11.28 5.07 -10.54
N ARG A 98 10.29 5.32 -9.69
CA ARG A 98 10.45 5.83 -8.33
C ARG A 98 9.47 5.11 -7.41
N TYR A 99 9.92 4.81 -6.22
CA TYR A 99 9.12 4.22 -5.15
C TYR A 99 8.92 5.28 -4.06
N PRO A 100 7.79 5.27 -3.33
CA PRO A 100 6.61 4.42 -3.53
C PRO A 100 5.82 4.79 -4.81
N THR A 101 5.12 3.82 -5.41
CA THR A 101 4.16 4.07 -6.50
C THR A 101 2.80 3.50 -6.12
N PHE A 102 1.77 4.33 -6.26
CA PHE A 102 0.39 4.00 -5.97
C PHE A 102 -0.36 3.74 -7.28
N ILE A 103 -1.17 2.70 -7.32
CA ILE A 103 -1.93 2.28 -8.49
C ILE A 103 -3.39 2.15 -8.06
N VAL A 104 -4.24 3.05 -8.53
CA VAL A 104 -5.69 3.05 -8.28
C VAL A 104 -6.40 2.31 -9.40
N GLU A 105 -7.21 1.31 -9.03
CA GLU A 105 -8.03 0.47 -9.94
C GLU A 105 -7.24 -0.20 -11.07
N GLY A 106 -5.92 -0.35 -10.93
CA GLY A 106 -5.05 -0.86 -12.01
C GLY A 106 -4.99 0.05 -13.24
N ARG A 107 -5.45 1.31 -13.14
CA ARG A 107 -5.57 2.24 -14.27
C ARG A 107 -4.75 3.51 -14.04
N HIS A 108 -4.90 4.13 -12.87
CA HIS A 108 -4.23 5.38 -12.54
C HIS A 108 -3.00 5.10 -11.69
N ARG A 109 -1.83 5.49 -12.18
CA ARG A 109 -0.59 5.41 -11.40
C ARG A 109 -0.20 6.79 -10.88
N ILE A 110 0.13 6.87 -9.61
CA ILE A 110 0.69 8.04 -8.94
C ILE A 110 2.08 7.64 -8.44
N VAL A 111 3.11 8.35 -8.88
CA VAL A 111 4.50 8.02 -8.54
C VAL A 111 4.99 9.00 -7.48
N GLY A 112 5.58 8.49 -6.41
CA GLY A 112 6.08 9.29 -5.29
C GLY A 112 5.02 9.66 -4.27
N TRP A 113 5.31 10.70 -3.50
CA TRP A 113 4.54 11.12 -2.31
C TRP A 113 3.44 12.16 -2.60
N ASP A 114 2.80 12.07 -3.77
CA ASP A 114 1.84 13.07 -4.23
C ASP A 114 0.44 12.81 -3.66
N LYS A 115 0.18 13.33 -2.44
CA LYS A 115 -1.08 13.11 -1.70
C LYS A 115 -2.30 13.63 -2.46
N GLU A 116 -2.18 14.81 -3.06
CA GLU A 116 -3.29 15.45 -3.77
C GLU A 116 -3.69 14.67 -5.01
N ALA A 117 -2.73 14.19 -5.81
CA ALA A 117 -3.00 13.36 -6.97
C ALA A 117 -3.67 12.04 -6.57
N LEU A 118 -3.22 11.42 -5.47
CA LEU A 118 -3.84 10.18 -4.98
C LEU A 118 -5.28 10.42 -4.50
N TYR A 119 -5.52 11.44 -3.69
CA TYR A 119 -6.86 11.75 -3.19
C TYR A 119 -7.83 12.08 -4.33
N ARG A 120 -7.38 12.83 -5.34
CA ARG A 120 -8.20 13.09 -6.53
C ARG A 120 -8.53 11.80 -7.28
N ALA A 121 -7.55 10.92 -7.49
CA ALA A 121 -7.80 9.65 -8.18
C ALA A 121 -8.75 8.73 -7.39
N LEU A 122 -8.67 8.73 -6.05
CA LEU A 122 -9.59 7.98 -5.19
C LEU A 122 -10.98 8.61 -5.16
N ASP A 123 -11.07 9.93 -5.17
CA ASP A 123 -12.35 10.66 -5.24
C ASP A 123 -13.04 10.42 -6.59
N GLU A 124 -12.31 10.55 -7.71
CA GLU A 124 -12.81 10.23 -9.05
C GLU A 124 -13.23 8.76 -9.16
N ALA A 125 -12.48 7.83 -8.57
CA ALA A 125 -12.83 6.41 -8.56
C ALA A 125 -14.04 6.11 -7.67
N GLY A 126 -14.27 6.89 -6.61
CA GLY A 126 -15.43 6.78 -5.74
C GLY A 126 -16.66 7.57 -6.20
N ALA A 127 -16.47 8.59 -7.04
CA ALA A 127 -17.50 9.48 -7.57
C ALA A 127 -17.99 9.09 -8.97
N ALA A 128 -17.28 8.19 -9.67
CA ALA A 128 -17.75 7.55 -10.89
C ALA A 128 -18.87 6.53 -10.58
N GLU A 129 -19.98 7.04 -10.04
CA GLU A 129 -21.31 6.41 -9.94
C GLU A 129 -22.28 7.09 -10.91
#